data_AF-A0A1A0QYP6-F1
#
_entry.id   AF-A0A1A0QYP6-F1
#
_cell.length_a   1.000
_cell.length_b   1.000
_cell.length_c   1.000
_cell.angle_alpha   90.00
_cell.angle_beta   90.00
_cell.angle_gamma   90.00
#
_symmetry.space_group_name_H-M   'P 1'
#
loop_
_entity.id
_entity.type
_entity.pdbx_description
1 polymer ?
#
loop_
_entity_poly.entity_id
_entity_poly.type
_entity_poly.pdbx_seq_one_letter_code
_entity_poly.pdbx_strand_id
1 'polypeptide(L)'
;MKNPNTPRFSEDGQSIYFGATPAEGGRQEIYRISVDGSTVECITCGVSTEVTAGLSRVVPFQDGSGRLMIQVTTSPNSYVVYEETAEGKQLVPVITPPAGARVLDPQREMRISPDGTHVLFSQIQMTPQGLITAVPIVGRLERTAAGYEIADARVVYPVGEGKQWTPDGKGVIILGGRYEAGNVDDIVVDLETGEVTRLTGNLDYDEDIDMSPNGQWIAVGSTRGYDALTPMSRIVRPAFLPADIQGAVYEKYRGTGDATNITNQEWVIAIEDDLKGENGIPVFVDGDGYTARSMASWNNTGDAVAFWEASGADATDTRLVIAKLNYTTSVGPVAGDRTTPDPTWAPELKTYVPSTAPLPPTGTYAGAGGGTAVVTEVSDPTTGHIVRTVTYTDYVNEQGMILNGTESTDTTASQSSIRYLADITVTGEHTGYLKADATINKLQRTMTGHITSDLDGDVKSVNDQDRIDDDRANM
;
A
#
# COMPACT_ATOMS: atom_id res chain seq x y z
N MET A 1 -1.00 26.18 14.18
CA MET A 1 -1.63 24.88 13.84
C MET A 1 -1.02 23.79 14.71
N LYS A 2 -1.63 22.62 14.78
CA LYS A 2 -1.16 21.43 15.53
C LYS A 2 -1.26 20.20 14.62
N ASN A 3 -0.43 19.20 14.89
CA ASN A 3 -0.44 17.88 14.25
C ASN A 3 -0.38 17.93 12.70
N PRO A 4 0.55 18.69 12.07
CA PRO A 4 0.68 18.67 10.61
C PRO A 4 1.04 17.28 10.09
N ASN A 5 0.38 16.81 9.04
CA ASN A 5 0.56 15.47 8.49
C ASN A 5 0.24 15.37 7.00
N THR A 6 0.62 14.25 6.39
CA THR A 6 0.29 13.86 5.01
C THR A 6 0.57 14.95 3.96
N PRO A 7 1.82 15.47 3.88
CA PRO A 7 2.16 16.54 2.96
C PRO A 7 2.19 16.06 1.50
N ARG A 8 1.71 16.89 0.57
CA ARG A 8 1.87 16.72 -0.88
C ARG A 8 2.41 17.99 -1.52
N PHE A 9 3.38 17.88 -2.43
CA PHE A 9 3.86 19.02 -3.20
C PHE A 9 2.74 19.62 -4.07
N SER A 10 2.72 20.94 -4.18
CA SER A 10 1.92 21.64 -5.18
C SER A 10 2.43 21.36 -6.59
N GLU A 11 1.59 21.58 -7.60
CA GLU A 11 1.92 21.41 -9.02
C GLU A 11 3.12 22.26 -9.49
N ASP A 12 3.40 23.39 -8.86
CA ASP A 12 4.59 24.20 -9.15
C ASP A 12 5.84 23.79 -8.34
N GLY A 13 5.70 22.84 -7.42
CA GLY A 13 6.74 22.41 -6.48
C GLY A 13 7.20 23.48 -5.48
N GLN A 14 6.57 24.65 -5.43
CA GLN A 14 7.00 25.77 -4.57
C GLN A 14 6.40 25.73 -3.17
N SER A 15 5.47 24.82 -2.93
CA SER A 15 4.80 24.65 -1.64
C SER A 15 4.39 23.20 -1.40
N ILE A 16 3.99 22.90 -0.17
CA ILE A 16 3.35 21.64 0.19
C ILE A 16 1.98 21.92 0.80
N TYR A 17 0.98 21.12 0.44
CA TYR A 17 -0.32 21.04 1.10
C TYR A 17 -0.28 19.95 2.15
N PHE A 18 -0.95 20.14 3.29
CA PHE A 18 -0.96 19.16 4.39
C PHE A 18 -2.19 19.33 5.27
N GLY A 19 -2.58 18.28 6.00
CA GLY A 19 -3.65 18.36 7.00
C GLY A 19 -3.10 18.84 8.34
N ALA A 20 -3.80 19.76 9.02
CA ALA A 20 -3.45 20.18 10.39
C ALA A 20 -4.67 20.74 11.13
N THR A 21 -4.62 20.74 12.46
CA THR A 21 -5.67 21.34 13.29
C THR A 21 -5.36 22.82 13.58
N PRO A 22 -6.31 23.75 13.46
CA PRO A 22 -6.12 25.14 13.87
C PRO A 22 -5.61 25.26 15.32
N ALA A 23 -4.83 26.30 15.61
CA ALA A 23 -4.23 26.48 16.95
C ALA A 23 -5.29 26.60 18.06
N GLU A 24 -6.42 27.24 17.72
CA GLU A 24 -7.58 27.44 18.60
C GLU A 24 -8.45 26.18 18.74
N GLY A 25 -8.11 25.09 18.03
CA GLY A 25 -8.92 23.88 17.91
C GLY A 25 -9.96 23.97 16.79
N GLY A 26 -10.77 22.91 16.65
CA GLY A 26 -11.80 22.81 15.62
C GLY A 26 -11.56 21.66 14.64
N ARG A 27 -12.21 21.76 13.47
CA ARG A 27 -12.06 20.83 12.35
C ARG A 27 -10.60 20.80 11.90
N GLN A 28 -10.06 19.62 11.59
CA GLN A 28 -8.77 19.54 10.88
C GLN A 28 -8.96 20.16 9.49
N GLU A 29 -8.05 21.04 9.09
CA GLU A 29 -8.12 21.80 7.84
C GLU A 29 -6.93 21.45 6.94
N ILE A 30 -7.03 21.77 5.66
CA ILE A 30 -5.91 21.73 4.72
C ILE A 30 -5.19 23.08 4.74
N TYR A 31 -3.88 23.02 4.94
CA TYR A 31 -2.97 24.16 4.90
C TYR A 31 -2.03 24.04 3.71
N ARG A 32 -1.44 25.18 3.33
CA ARG A 32 -0.35 25.29 2.37
C ARG A 32 0.81 25.99 3.04
N ILE A 33 2.03 25.48 2.87
CA ILE A 33 3.26 26.15 3.31
C ILE A 33 4.26 26.22 2.16
N SER A 34 4.94 27.36 1.99
CA SER A 34 6.08 27.47 1.07
C SER A 34 7.19 26.49 1.44
N VAL A 35 7.90 25.93 0.45
CA VAL A 35 8.98 24.94 0.71
C VAL A 35 10.13 25.47 1.56
N ASP A 36 10.29 26.79 1.66
CA ASP A 36 11.25 27.46 2.54
C ASP A 36 10.72 27.71 3.96
N GLY A 37 9.47 27.32 4.25
CA GLY A 37 8.80 27.48 5.52
C GLY A 37 8.31 28.90 5.83
N SER A 38 8.47 29.86 4.90
CA SER A 38 8.26 31.29 5.19
C SER A 38 6.79 31.71 5.27
N THR A 39 5.90 31.05 4.52
CA THR A 39 4.50 31.46 4.35
C THR A 39 3.59 30.28 4.57
N VAL A 40 2.68 30.39 5.55
CA VAL A 40 1.65 29.39 5.86
C VAL A 40 0.27 30.00 5.66
N GLU A 41 -0.60 29.30 4.95
CA GLU A 41 -1.99 29.68 4.71
C GLU A 41 -2.92 28.51 5.02
N CYS A 42 -4.07 28.79 5.65
CA CYS A 42 -5.15 27.82 5.76
C CYS A 42 -6.05 27.90 4.53
N ILE A 43 -6.09 26.84 3.72
CA ILE A 43 -6.80 26.82 2.45
C ILE A 43 -8.31 26.63 2.65
N THR A 44 -8.69 25.80 3.62
CA THR A 44 -10.08 25.38 3.83
C THR A 44 -10.75 26.02 5.06
N CYS A 45 -10.05 26.87 5.81
CA CYS A 45 -10.63 27.57 6.95
C CYS A 45 -11.82 28.43 6.54
N GLY A 46 -12.98 28.19 7.16
CA GLY A 46 -14.23 28.90 6.84
C GLY A 46 -14.88 28.50 5.52
N VAL A 47 -14.33 27.52 4.81
CA VAL A 47 -14.88 26.98 3.57
C VAL A 47 -15.82 25.83 3.89
N SER A 48 -17.03 25.86 3.31
CA SER A 48 -18.06 24.81 3.45
C SER A 48 -18.25 24.37 4.91
N THR A 49 -18.68 25.31 5.75
CA THR A 49 -18.82 25.12 7.22
C THR A 49 -19.81 24.03 7.62
N GLU A 50 -20.66 23.60 6.69
CA GLU A 50 -21.55 22.45 6.81
C GLU A 50 -20.82 21.09 6.85
N VAL A 51 -19.61 21.00 6.30
CA VAL A 51 -18.75 19.82 6.41
C VAL A 51 -18.04 19.87 7.76
N THR A 52 -18.51 19.14 8.77
CA THR A 52 -17.98 19.29 10.14
C THR A 52 -16.86 18.31 10.49
N ALA A 53 -16.73 17.20 9.75
CA ALA A 53 -15.66 16.22 9.92
C ALA A 53 -14.30 16.77 9.44
N GLY A 54 -13.21 16.25 10.01
CA GLY A 54 -11.85 16.68 9.69
C GLY A 54 -11.48 16.47 8.22
N LEU A 55 -10.63 17.35 7.70
CA LEU A 55 -10.05 17.27 6.38
C LEU A 55 -8.60 16.78 6.50
N SER A 56 -8.27 15.72 5.77
CA SER A 56 -6.94 15.10 5.79
C SER A 56 -6.60 14.58 4.40
N ARG A 57 -5.37 14.05 4.23
CA ARG A 57 -4.93 13.34 3.00
C ARG A 57 -5.33 14.10 1.73
N VAL A 58 -4.63 15.19 1.49
CA VAL A 58 -4.82 16.05 0.33
C VAL A 58 -4.04 15.49 -0.85
N VAL A 59 -4.61 15.54 -2.06
CA VAL A 59 -3.92 15.27 -3.32
C VAL A 59 -4.22 16.42 -4.28
N PRO A 60 -3.22 17.27 -4.61
CA PRO A 60 -3.41 18.37 -5.55
C PRO A 60 -3.64 17.87 -6.98
N PHE A 61 -4.56 18.50 -7.70
CA PHE A 61 -4.67 18.30 -9.15
C PHE A 61 -3.42 18.83 -9.85
N GLN A 62 -3.03 18.20 -10.96
CA GLN A 62 -1.86 18.57 -11.77
C GLN A 62 -2.27 19.05 -13.18
N ASP A 63 -3.46 19.67 -13.25
CA ASP A 63 -4.14 20.13 -14.47
C ASP A 63 -4.22 21.67 -14.58
N GLY A 64 -3.47 22.39 -13.74
CA GLY A 64 -3.49 23.86 -13.67
C GLY A 64 -4.72 24.47 -13.01
N SER A 65 -5.67 23.67 -12.51
CA SER A 65 -6.92 24.18 -11.92
C SER A 65 -6.77 24.69 -10.48
N GLY A 66 -5.70 24.27 -9.78
CA GLY A 66 -5.53 24.54 -8.35
C GLY A 66 -6.53 23.81 -7.44
N ARG A 67 -7.33 22.88 -8.00
CA ARG A 67 -8.24 22.02 -7.23
C ARG A 67 -7.46 21.04 -6.35
N LEU A 68 -8.09 20.62 -5.26
CA LEU A 68 -7.54 19.62 -4.35
C LEU A 68 -8.55 18.52 -4.11
N MET A 69 -8.12 17.27 -4.23
CA MET A 69 -8.87 16.13 -3.71
C MET A 69 -8.55 15.96 -2.23
N ILE A 70 -9.57 15.88 -1.38
CA ILE A 70 -9.40 15.90 0.08
C ILE A 70 -10.26 14.80 0.71
N GLN A 71 -9.65 14.00 1.59
CA GLN A 71 -10.39 13.06 2.41
C GLN A 71 -11.12 13.81 3.55
N VAL A 72 -12.38 13.48 3.73
CA VAL A 72 -13.18 13.85 4.89
C VAL A 72 -13.24 12.67 5.85
N THR A 73 -12.81 12.87 7.10
CA THR A 73 -12.64 11.83 8.12
C THR A 73 -13.99 11.39 8.74
N THR A 74 -14.84 10.77 7.93
CA THR A 74 -16.11 10.13 8.32
C THR A 74 -15.91 8.63 8.58
N SER A 75 -16.97 7.90 8.96
CA SER A 75 -16.92 6.44 9.12
C SER A 75 -18.03 5.76 8.31
N PRO A 76 -17.74 5.19 7.13
CA PRO A 76 -16.45 5.19 6.41
C PRO A 76 -16.05 6.58 5.91
N ASN A 77 -14.79 6.75 5.51
CA ASN A 77 -14.30 8.00 4.95
C ASN A 77 -15.04 8.37 3.65
N SER A 78 -15.11 9.67 3.38
CA SER A 78 -15.67 10.24 2.16
C SER A 78 -14.70 11.26 1.57
N TYR A 79 -14.93 11.72 0.35
CA TYR A 79 -14.04 12.65 -0.33
C TYR A 79 -14.79 13.86 -0.86
N VAL A 80 -14.08 14.97 -0.89
CA VAL A 80 -14.50 16.22 -1.52
C VAL A 80 -13.42 16.71 -2.48
N VAL A 81 -13.83 17.51 -3.46
CA VAL A 81 -12.94 18.35 -4.25
C VAL A 81 -13.07 19.77 -3.73
N TYR A 82 -11.97 20.35 -3.27
CA TYR A 82 -11.86 21.79 -3.09
C TYR A 82 -11.73 22.44 -4.47
N GLU A 83 -12.59 23.41 -4.74
CA GLU A 83 -12.52 24.26 -5.92
C GLU A 83 -12.70 25.73 -5.55
N GLU A 84 -12.02 26.60 -6.29
CA GLU A 84 -12.14 28.04 -6.20
C GLU A 84 -12.69 28.56 -7.52
N THR A 85 -13.89 29.13 -7.48
CA THR A 85 -14.58 29.68 -8.64
C THR A 85 -14.78 31.19 -8.49
N ALA A 86 -15.38 31.84 -9.49
CA ALA A 86 -15.74 33.25 -9.38
C ALA A 86 -16.73 33.53 -8.23
N GLU A 87 -17.49 32.52 -7.82
CA GLU A 87 -18.45 32.56 -6.71
C GLU A 87 -17.80 32.32 -5.34
N GLY A 88 -16.53 31.89 -5.30
CA GLY A 88 -15.75 31.67 -4.10
C GLY A 88 -15.22 30.25 -3.96
N LYS A 89 -14.75 29.94 -2.75
CA LYS A 89 -14.19 28.64 -2.36
C LYS A 89 -15.29 27.71 -1.88
N GLN A 90 -15.26 26.44 -2.27
CA GLN A 90 -16.22 25.42 -1.83
C GLN A 90 -15.59 24.03 -1.76
N LEU A 91 -16.20 23.15 -0.94
CA LEU A 91 -15.92 21.71 -0.90
C LEU A 91 -17.08 20.97 -1.56
N VAL A 92 -16.83 20.33 -2.70
CA VAL A 92 -17.85 19.62 -3.48
C VAL A 92 -17.72 18.11 -3.26
N PRO A 93 -18.79 17.40 -2.88
CA PRO A 93 -18.69 15.97 -2.58
C PRO A 93 -18.36 15.13 -3.81
N VAL A 94 -17.58 14.06 -3.60
CA VAL A 94 -17.34 13.00 -4.59
C VAL A 94 -18.32 11.86 -4.38
N ILE A 95 -19.00 11.45 -5.45
CA ILE A 95 -20.09 10.47 -5.45
C ILE A 95 -19.61 9.22 -6.19
N THR A 96 -19.40 8.14 -5.44
CA THR A 96 -19.02 6.83 -5.98
C THR A 96 -20.21 6.03 -6.50
N PRO A 97 -20.07 5.31 -7.63
CA PRO A 97 -21.14 4.48 -8.19
C PRO A 97 -21.38 3.19 -7.36
N PRO A 98 -22.53 2.54 -7.56
CA PRO A 98 -22.80 1.23 -6.97
C PRO A 98 -21.89 0.13 -7.55
N ALA A 99 -21.73 -0.96 -6.81
CA ALA A 99 -20.96 -2.14 -7.20
C ALA A 99 -21.82 -3.40 -7.34
N GLY A 100 -21.31 -4.41 -8.06
CA GLY A 100 -21.95 -5.71 -8.19
C GLY A 100 -21.93 -6.55 -6.90
N ALA A 101 -21.07 -6.21 -5.95
CA ALA A 101 -21.00 -6.82 -4.62
C ALA A 101 -21.40 -5.85 -3.50
N ARG A 102 -21.58 -6.36 -2.28
CA ARG A 102 -21.89 -5.53 -1.13
C ARG A 102 -20.67 -4.68 -0.76
N VAL A 103 -20.84 -3.36 -0.77
CA VAL A 103 -19.80 -2.40 -0.39
C VAL A 103 -19.84 -2.16 1.13
N LEU A 104 -18.69 -2.31 1.78
CA LEU A 104 -18.46 -2.03 3.20
C LEU A 104 -17.77 -0.68 3.41
N ASP A 105 -16.83 -0.35 2.52
CA ASP A 105 -16.16 0.95 2.45
C ASP A 105 -16.17 1.42 0.99
N PRO A 106 -16.87 2.52 0.66
CA PRO A 106 -17.08 2.94 -0.73
C PRO A 106 -15.95 3.76 -1.35
N GLN A 107 -15.08 4.40 -0.57
CA GLN A 107 -14.15 5.45 -1.09
C GLN A 107 -12.71 5.33 -0.56
N ARG A 108 -12.25 4.14 -0.18
CA ARG A 108 -10.93 3.97 0.44
C ARG A 108 -9.78 4.43 -0.49
N GLU A 109 -8.79 5.13 0.06
CA GLU A 109 -7.58 5.61 -0.65
C GLU A 109 -7.79 6.29 -2.03
N MET A 110 -8.68 7.29 -2.13
CA MET A 110 -8.89 7.98 -3.41
C MET A 110 -7.68 8.86 -3.80
N ARG A 111 -7.33 8.85 -5.10
CA ARG A 111 -6.28 9.64 -5.74
C ARG A 111 -6.76 10.15 -7.11
N ILE A 112 -6.45 11.40 -7.44
CA ILE A 112 -6.76 12.01 -8.75
C ILE A 112 -5.62 11.74 -9.75
N SER A 113 -5.97 11.47 -11.02
CA SER A 113 -5.00 11.27 -12.10
C SER A 113 -4.21 12.55 -12.43
N PRO A 114 -3.01 12.45 -13.02
CA PRO A 114 -2.20 13.62 -13.36
C PRO A 114 -2.89 14.63 -14.29
N ASP A 115 -3.76 14.21 -15.20
CA ASP A 115 -4.53 15.14 -16.05
C ASP A 115 -5.84 15.65 -15.39
N GLY A 116 -6.14 15.25 -14.16
CA GLY A 116 -7.32 15.68 -13.42
C GLY A 116 -8.65 15.09 -13.90
N THR A 117 -8.63 14.08 -14.78
CA THR A 117 -9.84 13.54 -15.43
C THR A 117 -10.36 12.25 -14.83
N HIS A 118 -9.54 11.50 -14.10
CA HIS A 118 -9.88 10.19 -13.54
C HIS A 118 -9.54 10.11 -12.05
N VAL A 119 -10.20 9.18 -11.35
CA VAL A 119 -9.85 8.83 -9.98
C VAL A 119 -9.54 7.35 -9.85
N LEU A 120 -8.50 7.05 -9.08
CA LEU A 120 -8.20 5.74 -8.53
C LEU A 120 -8.77 5.72 -7.11
N PHE A 121 -9.51 4.69 -6.76
CA PHE A 121 -9.96 4.45 -5.39
C PHE A 121 -10.15 2.95 -5.16
N SER A 122 -10.29 2.57 -3.90
CA SER A 122 -10.58 1.19 -3.53
C SER A 122 -11.93 1.09 -2.83
N GLN A 123 -12.62 -0.03 -3.06
CA GLN A 123 -13.75 -0.42 -2.23
C GLN A 123 -13.39 -1.62 -1.39
N ILE A 124 -13.77 -1.60 -0.11
CA ILE A 124 -13.85 -2.85 0.66
C ILE A 124 -15.19 -3.49 0.33
N GLN A 125 -15.15 -4.64 -0.32
CA GLN A 125 -16.34 -5.37 -0.75
C GLN A 125 -16.47 -6.71 -0.04
N MET A 126 -17.70 -7.19 0.09
CA MET A 126 -18.03 -8.50 0.62
C MET A 126 -18.88 -9.29 -0.36
N THR A 127 -18.43 -10.52 -0.67
CA THR A 127 -19.17 -11.46 -1.52
C THR A 127 -20.28 -12.18 -0.72
N PRO A 128 -21.26 -12.81 -1.40
CA PRO A 128 -22.25 -13.65 -0.71
C PRO A 128 -21.64 -14.79 0.11
N GLN A 129 -20.46 -15.28 -0.27
CA GLN A 129 -19.70 -16.32 0.45
C GLN A 129 -18.90 -15.77 1.64
N GLY A 130 -18.95 -14.45 1.87
CA GLY A 130 -18.29 -13.80 3.00
C GLY A 130 -16.80 -13.46 2.76
N LEU A 131 -16.30 -13.59 1.53
CA LEU A 131 -14.98 -13.07 1.18
C LEU A 131 -15.00 -11.55 1.32
N ILE A 132 -14.09 -11.00 2.11
CA ILE A 132 -13.85 -9.56 2.22
C ILE A 132 -12.53 -9.24 1.54
N THR A 133 -12.55 -8.29 0.60
CA THR A 133 -11.37 -7.86 -0.13
C THR A 133 -11.44 -6.39 -0.51
N ALA A 134 -10.26 -5.77 -0.63
CA ALA A 134 -10.11 -4.49 -1.31
C ALA A 134 -10.15 -4.72 -2.83
N VAL A 135 -10.84 -3.83 -3.54
CA VAL A 135 -11.03 -3.85 -5.00
C VAL A 135 -10.59 -2.49 -5.54
N PRO A 136 -9.48 -2.41 -6.31
CA PRO A 136 -8.99 -1.17 -6.90
C PRO A 136 -9.76 -0.83 -8.18
N ILE A 137 -10.17 0.42 -8.27
CA ILE A 137 -11.12 0.91 -9.28
C ILE A 137 -10.61 2.22 -9.88
N VAL A 138 -10.71 2.34 -11.20
CA VAL A 138 -10.52 3.60 -11.94
C VAL A 138 -11.82 4.02 -12.59
N GLY A 139 -12.15 5.31 -12.53
CA GLY A 139 -13.30 5.88 -13.24
C GLY A 139 -13.10 7.37 -13.56
N ARG A 140 -13.90 7.90 -14.49
CA ARG A 140 -13.85 9.31 -14.89
C ARG A 140 -14.51 10.20 -13.82
N LEU A 141 -13.87 11.32 -13.51
CA LEU A 141 -14.37 12.29 -12.54
C LEU A 141 -15.15 13.39 -13.26
N GLU A 142 -16.48 13.37 -13.14
CA GLU A 142 -17.37 14.27 -13.88
C GLU A 142 -18.08 15.26 -12.94
N ARG A 143 -17.91 16.55 -13.17
CA ARG A 143 -18.59 17.60 -12.38
C ARG A 143 -20.05 17.72 -12.82
N THR A 144 -20.99 17.41 -11.92
CA THR A 144 -22.44 17.52 -12.11
C THR A 144 -23.04 18.56 -11.17
N ALA A 145 -24.36 18.76 -11.21
CA ALA A 145 -25.05 19.62 -10.25
C ALA A 145 -25.09 19.04 -8.82
N ALA A 146 -24.95 17.72 -8.67
CA ALA A 146 -24.99 17.04 -7.37
C ALA A 146 -23.62 16.96 -6.69
N GLY A 147 -22.53 17.00 -7.47
CA GLY A 147 -21.17 16.90 -6.98
C GLY A 147 -20.21 16.49 -8.09
N TYR A 148 -19.12 15.83 -7.72
CA TYR A 148 -18.26 15.12 -8.65
C TYR A 148 -18.67 13.65 -8.70
N GLU A 149 -19.30 13.21 -9.78
CA GLU A 149 -19.71 11.82 -9.98
C GLU A 149 -18.61 11.02 -10.66
N ILE A 150 -18.42 9.77 -10.22
CA ILE A 150 -17.46 8.87 -10.85
C ILE A 150 -18.19 8.02 -11.89
N ALA A 151 -17.94 8.32 -13.16
CA ALA A 151 -18.51 7.64 -14.31
C ALA A 151 -17.62 6.48 -14.79
N ASP A 152 -18.24 5.49 -15.43
CA ASP A 152 -17.56 4.36 -16.09
C ASP A 152 -16.50 3.66 -15.21
N ALA A 153 -16.83 3.46 -13.93
CA ALA A 153 -15.93 2.83 -12.98
C ALA A 153 -15.61 1.37 -13.38
N ARG A 154 -14.31 1.07 -13.50
CA ARG A 154 -13.77 -0.23 -13.90
C ARG A 154 -12.85 -0.80 -12.81
N VAL A 155 -12.94 -2.11 -12.60
CA VAL A 155 -12.08 -2.83 -11.66
C VAL A 155 -10.79 -3.23 -12.37
N VAL A 156 -9.70 -2.55 -12.05
CA VAL A 156 -8.41 -2.65 -12.76
C VAL A 156 -7.50 -3.76 -12.24
N TYR A 157 -7.83 -4.39 -11.12
CA TYR A 157 -7.10 -5.56 -10.63
C TYR A 157 -8.01 -6.37 -9.67
N PRO A 158 -7.89 -7.70 -9.56
CA PRO A 158 -8.89 -8.50 -8.85
C PRO A 158 -8.87 -8.35 -7.32
N VAL A 159 -7.73 -7.95 -6.75
CA VAL A 159 -7.54 -7.79 -5.30
C VAL A 159 -6.45 -6.79 -5.01
N GLY A 160 -6.65 -5.93 -4.02
CA GLY A 160 -5.61 -5.02 -3.55
C GLY A 160 -6.16 -3.62 -3.33
N GLU A 161 -5.27 -2.74 -2.91
CA GLU A 161 -5.59 -1.35 -2.68
C GLU A 161 -4.82 -0.46 -3.65
N GLY A 162 -5.54 0.39 -4.38
CA GLY A 162 -4.94 1.45 -5.19
C GLY A 162 -4.23 2.47 -4.30
N LYS A 163 -2.94 2.70 -4.58
CA LYS A 163 -2.07 3.56 -3.77
C LYS A 163 -1.73 4.87 -4.46
N GLN A 164 -1.44 4.82 -5.75
CA GLN A 164 -0.99 5.99 -6.51
C GLN A 164 -1.12 5.80 -8.03
N TRP A 165 -0.97 6.87 -8.80
CA TRP A 165 -0.83 6.85 -10.26
C TRP A 165 0.65 6.82 -10.67
N THR A 166 0.95 6.28 -11.85
CA THR A 166 2.24 6.61 -12.49
C THR A 166 2.26 8.11 -12.84
N PRO A 167 3.42 8.80 -12.87
CA PRO A 167 3.51 10.24 -13.11
C PRO A 167 2.97 10.69 -14.48
N ASP A 168 2.91 9.79 -15.44
CA ASP A 168 2.33 9.99 -16.79
C ASP A 168 0.83 9.64 -16.87
N GLY A 169 0.23 9.13 -15.79
CA GLY A 169 -1.18 8.74 -15.72
C GLY A 169 -1.54 7.50 -16.53
N LYS A 170 -0.55 6.77 -17.09
CA LYS A 170 -0.79 5.59 -17.94
C LYS A 170 -1.02 4.31 -17.14
N GLY A 171 -0.59 4.29 -15.89
CA GLY A 171 -0.76 3.15 -14.99
C GLY A 171 -1.19 3.57 -13.59
N VAL A 172 -1.63 2.58 -12.82
CA VAL A 172 -1.94 2.71 -11.41
C VAL A 172 -1.10 1.74 -10.58
N ILE A 173 -0.66 2.20 -9.42
CA ILE A 173 0.11 1.45 -8.44
C ILE A 173 -0.88 0.83 -7.44
N ILE A 174 -0.78 -0.48 -7.27
CA ILE A 174 -1.68 -1.27 -6.42
C ILE A 174 -0.84 -2.13 -5.48
N LEU A 175 -1.15 -2.06 -4.18
CA LEU A 175 -0.65 -3.01 -3.20
C LEU A 175 -1.46 -4.31 -3.33
N GLY A 176 -0.89 -5.32 -3.97
CA GLY A 176 -1.62 -6.54 -4.32
C GLY A 176 -0.84 -7.60 -5.11
N GLY A 177 0.45 -7.37 -5.38
CA GLY A 177 1.35 -8.35 -5.96
C GLY A 177 1.53 -9.55 -5.05
N ARG A 178 1.66 -10.74 -5.65
CA ARG A 178 1.87 -12.01 -4.92
C ARG A 178 2.95 -12.81 -5.61
N TYR A 179 4.18 -12.35 -5.49
CA TYR A 179 5.33 -13.02 -6.10
C TYR A 179 5.90 -14.05 -5.13
N GLU A 180 6.33 -13.62 -3.95
CA GLU A 180 6.86 -14.51 -2.90
C GLU A 180 5.80 -14.91 -1.87
N ALA A 181 5.97 -16.11 -1.32
CA ALA A 181 5.13 -16.60 -0.24
C ALA A 181 5.25 -15.72 1.01
N GLY A 182 4.13 -15.10 1.40
CA GLY A 182 4.02 -14.35 2.66
C GLY A 182 4.27 -12.85 2.54
N ASN A 183 4.66 -12.34 1.36
CA ASN A 183 4.73 -10.91 1.10
C ASN A 183 3.62 -10.43 0.15
N VAL A 184 3.37 -9.13 0.15
CA VAL A 184 2.52 -8.46 -0.83
C VAL A 184 3.30 -7.28 -1.39
N ASP A 185 3.64 -7.37 -2.66
CA ASP A 185 4.37 -6.34 -3.37
C ASP A 185 3.42 -5.30 -3.97
N ASP A 186 3.96 -4.13 -4.27
CA ASP A 186 3.30 -3.18 -5.16
C ASP A 186 3.52 -3.59 -6.62
N ILE A 187 2.50 -3.35 -7.42
CA ILE A 187 2.48 -3.60 -8.86
C ILE A 187 2.00 -2.36 -9.59
N VAL A 188 2.43 -2.21 -10.84
CA VAL A 188 1.83 -1.27 -11.79
C VAL A 188 0.90 -2.02 -12.71
N VAL A 189 -0.34 -1.54 -12.84
CA VAL A 189 -1.28 -1.99 -13.87
C VAL A 189 -1.36 -0.92 -14.95
N ASP A 190 -1.00 -1.28 -16.17
CA ASP A 190 -1.15 -0.44 -17.36
C ASP A 190 -2.64 -0.29 -17.72
N LEU A 191 -3.11 0.95 -17.86
CA LEU A 191 -4.54 1.23 -18.07
C LEU A 191 -4.98 1.02 -19.51
N GLU A 192 -4.08 1.04 -20.49
CA GLU A 192 -4.43 0.80 -21.89
C GLU A 192 -4.59 -0.71 -22.17
N THR A 193 -3.72 -1.52 -21.59
CA THR A 193 -3.55 -2.94 -21.93
C THR A 193 -3.99 -3.91 -20.84
N GLY A 194 -3.98 -3.48 -19.57
CA GLY A 194 -4.15 -4.35 -18.41
C GLY A 194 -2.92 -5.19 -18.07
N GLU A 195 -1.77 -4.91 -18.69
CA GLU A 195 -0.50 -5.54 -18.33
C GLU A 195 -0.12 -5.19 -16.89
N VAL A 196 0.38 -6.19 -16.16
CA VAL A 196 0.78 -6.06 -14.75
C VAL A 196 2.29 -6.24 -14.66
N THR A 197 2.97 -5.27 -14.07
CA THR A 197 4.40 -5.30 -13.82
C THR A 197 4.70 -5.17 -12.33
N ARG A 198 5.72 -5.88 -11.86
CA ARG A 198 6.19 -5.80 -10.48
C ARG A 198 6.87 -4.46 -10.25
N LEU A 199 6.56 -3.78 -9.15
CA LEU A 199 7.18 -2.50 -8.78
C LEU A 199 8.17 -2.64 -7.62
N THR A 200 7.82 -3.41 -6.59
CA THR A 200 8.70 -3.67 -5.44
C THR A 200 9.12 -5.13 -5.36
N GLY A 201 10.33 -5.38 -4.87
CA GLY A 201 11.00 -6.67 -4.77
C GLY A 201 11.50 -7.03 -3.37
N ASN A 202 11.32 -6.14 -2.39
CA ASN A 202 11.80 -6.38 -1.03
C ASN A 202 11.04 -7.56 -0.38
N LEU A 203 11.70 -8.23 0.57
CA LEU A 203 11.10 -9.36 1.31
C LEU A 203 10.24 -8.90 2.49
N ASP A 204 10.33 -7.62 2.85
CA ASP A 204 9.50 -6.98 3.86
C ASP A 204 8.32 -6.21 3.26
N TYR A 205 7.46 -5.72 4.13
CA TYR A 205 6.25 -5.00 3.75
C TYR A 205 6.59 -3.64 3.14
N ASP A 206 6.13 -3.40 1.93
CA ASP A 206 6.16 -2.10 1.26
C ASP A 206 4.71 -1.61 1.04
N GLU A 207 4.47 -0.31 1.21
CA GLU A 207 3.16 0.31 1.00
C GLU A 207 3.28 1.82 0.70
N ASP A 208 2.23 2.37 0.07
CA ASP A 208 2.02 3.81 -0.14
C ASP A 208 3.17 4.46 -0.94
N ILE A 209 3.40 3.90 -2.13
CA ILE A 209 4.44 4.36 -3.05
C ILE A 209 4.09 5.68 -3.72
N ASP A 210 5.10 6.53 -3.88
CA ASP A 210 5.08 7.66 -4.81
C ASP A 210 6.29 7.56 -5.75
N MET A 211 6.03 7.66 -7.06
CA MET A 211 7.07 7.50 -8.07
C MET A 211 7.66 8.86 -8.44
N SER A 212 8.98 8.92 -8.53
CA SER A 212 9.70 10.09 -9.05
C SER A 212 9.21 10.47 -10.45
N PRO A 213 9.27 11.75 -10.85
CA PRO A 213 8.68 12.19 -12.11
C PRO A 213 9.24 11.47 -13.33
N ASN A 214 10.52 11.07 -13.31
CA ASN A 214 11.15 10.35 -14.41
C ASN A 214 10.86 8.83 -14.43
N GLY A 215 10.11 8.32 -13.44
CA GLY A 215 9.69 6.92 -13.37
C GLY A 215 10.76 5.93 -12.92
N GLN A 216 11.94 6.37 -12.47
CA GLN A 216 13.06 5.47 -12.16
C GLN A 216 13.22 5.14 -10.67
N TRP A 217 12.69 6.01 -9.81
CA TRP A 217 12.78 5.89 -8.35
C TRP A 217 11.41 5.94 -7.70
N ILE A 218 11.32 5.34 -6.52
CA ILE A 218 10.14 5.38 -5.65
C ILE A 218 10.53 5.95 -4.28
N ALA A 219 9.57 6.65 -3.69
CA ALA A 219 9.47 6.87 -2.25
C ALA A 219 8.47 5.84 -1.73
N VAL A 220 8.81 5.10 -0.68
CA VAL A 220 8.04 3.96 -0.19
C VAL A 220 8.02 3.92 1.34
N GLY A 221 6.84 3.71 1.91
CA GLY A 221 6.68 3.36 3.31
C GLY A 221 6.95 1.87 3.50
N SER A 222 7.95 1.51 4.30
CA SER A 222 8.43 0.13 4.38
C SER A 222 8.69 -0.35 5.81
N THR A 223 8.60 -1.66 6.03
CA THR A 223 9.17 -2.35 7.20
C THR A 223 10.59 -2.86 6.97
N ARG A 224 11.23 -2.54 5.84
CA ARG A 224 12.60 -2.99 5.56
C ARG A 224 13.54 -2.56 6.70
N GLY A 225 14.38 -3.51 7.13
CA GLY A 225 15.22 -3.37 8.32
C GLY A 225 14.61 -3.91 9.61
N TYR A 226 13.28 -4.05 9.70
CA TYR A 226 12.60 -4.56 10.90
C TYR A 226 12.24 -6.05 10.85
N ASP A 227 12.40 -6.71 9.70
CA ASP A 227 12.11 -8.14 9.53
C ASP A 227 10.66 -8.51 9.90
N ALA A 228 9.69 -7.70 9.49
CA ALA A 228 8.29 -7.92 9.81
C ALA A 228 7.70 -9.13 9.09
N LEU A 229 7.98 -9.26 7.79
CA LEU A 229 7.59 -10.40 6.95
C LEU A 229 8.77 -11.32 6.61
N THR A 230 9.99 -10.82 6.75
CA THR A 230 11.25 -11.56 6.51
C THR A 230 11.30 -12.98 7.12
N PRO A 231 10.80 -13.27 8.34
CA PRO A 231 10.80 -14.63 8.87
C PRO A 231 10.08 -15.65 7.98
N MET A 232 9.10 -15.23 7.18
CA MET A 232 8.40 -16.09 6.21
C MET A 232 9.00 -15.99 4.80
N SER A 233 9.28 -14.77 4.33
CA SER A 233 9.61 -14.47 2.94
C SER A 233 11.05 -14.79 2.56
N ARG A 234 12.00 -14.80 3.51
CA ARG A 234 13.42 -15.11 3.22
C ARG A 234 13.70 -16.54 2.79
N ILE A 235 12.78 -17.47 3.07
CA ILE A 235 12.82 -18.79 2.44
C ILE A 235 12.11 -18.67 1.08
N VAL A 236 12.82 -18.05 0.13
CA VAL A 236 12.25 -17.55 -1.12
C VAL A 236 11.65 -18.68 -1.96
N ARG A 237 10.37 -18.52 -2.29
CA ARG A 237 9.58 -19.41 -3.15
C ARG A 237 8.32 -18.69 -3.64
N PRO A 238 7.74 -19.11 -4.78
CA PRO A 238 6.51 -18.52 -5.29
C PRO A 238 5.35 -18.58 -4.28
N ALA A 239 4.42 -17.63 -4.37
CA ALA A 239 3.18 -17.60 -3.58
C ALA A 239 2.19 -18.71 -3.99
N PHE A 240 2.56 -19.97 -3.79
CA PHE A 240 1.76 -21.15 -4.15
C PHE A 240 0.50 -21.32 -3.30
N LEU A 241 0.41 -20.66 -2.14
CA LEU A 241 -0.72 -20.74 -1.21
C LEU A 241 -1.09 -19.35 -0.64
N PRO A 242 -2.35 -19.14 -0.19
CA PRO A 242 -2.81 -17.85 0.31
C PRO A 242 -2.58 -17.75 1.81
N ALA A 243 -1.38 -17.37 2.25
CA ALA A 243 -1.11 -17.18 3.68
C ALA A 243 -1.76 -15.90 4.25
N ASP A 244 -1.85 -14.85 3.42
CA ASP A 244 -2.49 -13.55 3.72
C ASP A 244 -2.12 -12.95 5.11
N ILE A 245 -0.86 -13.12 5.53
CA ILE A 245 -0.37 -12.75 6.87
C ILE A 245 -0.21 -11.23 7.07
N GLN A 246 -0.12 -10.49 5.96
CA GLN A 246 0.17 -9.06 5.89
C GLN A 246 -0.60 -8.21 6.92
N GLY A 247 -1.93 -8.37 6.98
CA GLY A 247 -2.76 -7.57 7.88
C GLY A 247 -2.46 -7.82 9.36
N ALA A 248 -2.17 -9.07 9.74
CA ALA A 248 -1.84 -9.42 11.13
C ALA A 248 -0.47 -8.88 11.55
N VAL A 249 0.50 -8.91 10.62
CA VAL A 249 1.83 -8.33 10.84
C VAL A 249 1.76 -6.81 10.91
N TYR A 250 1.06 -6.17 9.96
CA TYR A 250 0.82 -4.73 9.98
C TYR A 250 0.24 -4.28 11.32
N GLU A 251 -0.85 -4.91 11.80
CA GLU A 251 -1.47 -4.57 13.09
C GLU A 251 -0.51 -4.67 14.28
N LYS A 252 0.39 -5.65 14.26
CA LYS A 252 1.38 -5.85 15.31
C LYS A 252 2.44 -4.74 15.31
N TYR A 253 2.97 -4.41 14.14
CA TYR A 253 4.03 -3.41 13.97
C TYR A 253 3.51 -1.97 14.07
N ARG A 254 2.25 -1.69 13.70
CA ARG A 254 1.67 -0.33 13.85
C ARG A 254 1.45 0.10 15.30
N GLY A 255 1.26 -0.85 16.20
CA GLY A 255 0.96 -0.57 17.60
C GLY A 255 -0.36 0.19 17.81
N THR A 256 -0.35 1.16 18.73
CA THR A 256 -1.56 1.84 19.23
C THR A 256 -1.89 3.15 18.52
N GLY A 257 -0.98 3.69 17.71
CA GLY A 257 -1.19 4.92 16.94
C GLY A 257 0.02 5.31 16.11
N ASP A 258 -0.02 6.48 15.48
CA ASP A 258 1.05 6.94 14.57
C ASP A 258 2.42 7.01 15.24
N ALA A 259 2.47 7.44 16.51
CA ALA A 259 3.71 7.53 17.31
C ALA A 259 4.41 6.18 17.58
N THR A 260 3.70 5.05 17.43
CA THR A 260 4.27 3.71 17.62
C THR A 260 4.33 2.91 16.31
N ASN A 261 3.93 3.55 15.20
CA ASN A 261 3.76 2.88 13.94
C ASN A 261 5.04 2.90 13.12
N ILE A 262 5.71 1.75 13.07
CA ILE A 262 6.94 1.51 12.30
C ILE A 262 6.70 0.74 11.00
N THR A 263 5.45 0.58 10.54
CA THR A 263 5.15 -0.19 9.32
C THR A 263 5.44 0.54 8.03
N ASN A 264 5.59 1.86 8.09
CA ASN A 264 5.73 2.72 6.91
C ASN A 264 6.83 3.75 7.13
N GLN A 265 8.00 3.32 7.61
CA GLN A 265 9.16 4.21 7.63
C GLN A 265 9.56 4.55 6.20
N GLU A 266 9.99 5.79 5.94
CA GLU A 266 10.11 6.29 4.58
C GLU A 266 11.49 5.99 3.97
N TRP A 267 11.49 5.35 2.80
CA TRP A 267 12.69 5.02 2.04
C TRP A 267 12.62 5.58 0.63
N VAL A 268 13.78 5.87 0.05
CA VAL A 268 13.92 6.24 -1.36
C VAL A 268 14.83 5.24 -2.05
N ILE A 269 14.37 4.65 -3.15
CA ILE A 269 15.10 3.60 -3.86
C ILE A 269 14.86 3.62 -5.37
N ALA A 270 15.88 3.26 -6.15
CA ALA A 270 15.74 3.01 -7.57
C ALA A 270 15.00 1.68 -7.79
N ILE A 271 13.99 1.67 -8.66
CA ILE A 271 13.14 0.49 -8.89
C ILE A 271 13.98 -0.72 -9.30
N GLU A 272 14.98 -0.52 -10.17
CA GLU A 272 15.86 -1.62 -10.61
C GLU A 272 16.71 -2.21 -9.49
N ASP A 273 17.01 -1.45 -8.44
CA ASP A 273 17.81 -1.91 -7.31
C ASP A 273 16.92 -2.62 -6.29
N ASP A 274 15.70 -2.11 -6.06
CA ASP A 274 14.70 -2.77 -5.22
C ASP A 274 14.34 -4.17 -5.74
N LEU A 275 14.15 -4.31 -7.06
CA LEU A 275 13.91 -5.59 -7.72
C LEU A 275 15.11 -6.57 -7.64
N LYS A 276 16.30 -6.09 -7.26
CA LYS A 276 17.49 -6.92 -7.00
C LYS A 276 17.69 -7.18 -5.50
N GLY A 277 16.80 -6.69 -4.63
CA GLY A 277 16.86 -6.86 -3.19
C GLY A 277 17.74 -5.84 -2.46
N GLU A 278 18.09 -4.72 -3.09
CA GLU A 278 18.80 -3.64 -2.42
C GLU A 278 17.85 -2.86 -1.49
N ASN A 279 18.38 -2.28 -0.40
CA ASN A 279 17.54 -1.59 0.60
C ASN A 279 17.27 -0.12 0.28
N GLY A 280 18.11 0.53 -0.53
CA GLY A 280 17.95 1.95 -0.86
C GLY A 280 18.39 2.87 0.29
N ILE A 281 17.76 4.03 0.39
CA ILE A 281 18.17 5.13 1.26
C ILE A 281 17.06 5.42 2.27
N PRO A 282 17.27 5.22 3.59
CA PRO A 282 16.30 5.68 4.58
C PRO A 282 16.33 7.20 4.61
N VAL A 283 15.16 7.83 4.59
CA VAL A 283 15.06 9.31 4.66
C VAL A 283 14.59 9.82 6.02
N PHE A 284 14.30 8.92 6.96
CA PHE A 284 14.13 9.17 8.39
C PHE A 284 15.46 9.04 9.15
N VAL A 285 15.46 9.41 10.44
CA VAL A 285 16.64 9.37 11.30
C VAL A 285 16.40 8.40 12.45
N ASP A 286 17.20 7.34 12.54
CA ASP A 286 17.14 6.40 13.66
C ASP A 286 17.53 7.06 14.99
N GLY A 287 16.75 6.78 16.03
CA GLY A 287 17.02 7.14 17.43
C GLY A 287 16.75 8.61 17.75
N ASP A 288 16.04 9.33 16.89
CA ASP A 288 15.66 10.71 17.14
C ASP A 288 14.27 10.85 17.80
N GLY A 289 13.59 9.72 18.02
CA GLY A 289 12.31 9.61 18.72
C GLY A 289 11.11 9.88 17.82
N TYR A 290 11.27 9.87 16.49
CA TYR A 290 10.20 10.07 15.54
C TYR A 290 10.04 8.85 14.61
N THR A 291 8.80 8.56 14.24
CA THR A 291 8.48 7.54 13.24
C THR A 291 7.97 8.19 11.96
N ALA A 292 8.58 7.86 10.82
CA ALA A 292 8.04 8.26 9.53
C ALA A 292 6.73 7.54 9.22
N ARG A 293 5.88 8.25 8.48
CA ARG A 293 4.53 7.82 8.15
C ARG A 293 4.31 7.92 6.66
N SER A 294 3.42 7.05 6.20
CA SER A 294 3.12 6.83 4.80
C SER A 294 2.55 8.07 4.08
N MET A 295 2.43 7.93 2.75
CA MET A 295 1.98 8.96 1.81
C MET A 295 3.00 10.06 1.55
N ALA A 296 4.26 9.69 1.38
CA ALA A 296 5.27 10.61 0.87
C ALA A 296 4.94 11.16 -0.53
N SER A 297 5.56 12.28 -0.85
CA SER A 297 5.35 13.02 -2.10
C SER A 297 6.68 13.41 -2.70
N TRP A 298 6.96 12.97 -3.91
CA TRP A 298 7.97 13.57 -4.76
C TRP A 298 7.55 14.98 -5.18
N ASN A 299 8.54 15.85 -5.34
CA ASN A 299 8.35 17.09 -6.09
C ASN A 299 8.47 16.84 -7.60
N ASN A 300 8.11 17.86 -8.39
CA ASN A 300 8.03 17.73 -9.84
C ASN A 300 9.39 17.72 -10.55
N THR A 301 10.48 17.97 -9.84
CA THR A 301 11.86 17.90 -10.36
C THR A 301 12.55 16.58 -10.04
N GLY A 302 12.02 15.80 -9.09
CA GLY A 302 12.60 14.53 -8.67
C GLY A 302 13.84 14.67 -7.78
N ASP A 303 14.03 15.82 -7.12
CA ASP A 303 15.16 16.09 -6.22
C ASP A 303 14.75 16.30 -4.75
N ALA A 304 13.46 16.16 -4.43
CA ALA A 304 12.99 16.15 -3.06
C ALA A 304 11.77 15.27 -2.84
N VAL A 305 11.69 14.72 -1.63
CA VAL A 305 10.55 13.95 -1.12
C VAL A 305 10.04 14.60 0.17
N ALA A 306 8.74 14.87 0.25
CA ALA A 306 8.08 15.36 1.43
C ALA A 306 7.30 14.23 2.11
N PHE A 307 7.44 14.11 3.42
CA PHE A 307 6.71 13.15 4.25
C PHE A 307 6.49 13.76 5.64
N TRP A 308 5.90 12.99 6.56
CA TRP A 308 5.66 13.45 7.91
C TRP A 308 6.03 12.39 8.93
N GLU A 309 6.28 12.84 10.14
CA GLU A 309 6.69 12.00 11.24
C GLU A 309 5.91 12.31 12.51
N ALA A 310 5.72 11.30 13.36
CA ALA A 310 5.07 11.41 14.65
C ALA A 310 6.07 11.13 15.79
N SER A 311 6.04 11.95 16.84
CA SER A 311 6.90 11.77 18.01
C SER A 311 6.43 10.59 18.85
N GLY A 312 7.36 9.72 19.23
CA GLY A 312 7.15 8.65 20.19
C GLY A 312 6.90 9.16 21.62
N ALA A 313 7.36 10.37 21.94
CA ALA A 313 7.22 10.97 23.27
C ALA A 313 5.88 11.70 23.46
N ASP A 314 5.34 12.29 22.40
CA ASP A 314 4.06 13.01 22.41
C ASP A 314 3.33 12.80 21.08
N ALA A 315 2.24 12.04 21.10
CA ALA A 315 1.44 11.77 19.89
C ALA A 315 0.78 13.01 19.25
N THR A 316 0.84 14.17 19.90
CA THR A 316 0.40 15.46 19.35
C THR A 316 1.56 16.27 18.74
N ASP A 317 2.79 15.80 18.88
CA ASP A 317 3.95 16.38 18.22
C ASP A 317 4.22 15.63 16.92
N THR A 318 3.98 16.31 15.81
CA THR A 318 4.27 15.80 14.47
C THR A 318 5.00 16.86 13.67
N ARG A 319 5.84 16.43 12.73
CA ARG A 319 6.64 17.32 11.88
C ARG A 319 6.49 16.95 10.41
N LEU A 320 6.59 17.97 9.57
CA LEU A 320 6.73 17.81 8.12
C LEU A 320 8.21 17.79 7.78
N VAL A 321 8.63 16.84 6.95
CA VAL A 321 10.01 16.70 6.50
C VAL A 321 10.07 16.86 5.00
N ILE A 322 11.12 17.53 4.52
CA ILE A 322 11.50 17.54 3.12
C ILE A 322 12.93 17.00 3.03
N ALA A 323 13.06 15.76 2.57
CA ALA A 323 14.34 15.16 2.25
C ALA A 323 14.80 15.64 0.88
N LYS A 324 15.96 16.33 0.84
CA LYS A 324 16.59 16.76 -0.42
C LYS A 324 17.56 15.69 -0.90
N LEU A 325 17.37 15.25 -2.13
CA LEU A 325 18.14 14.17 -2.72
C LEU A 325 19.19 14.76 -3.64
N ASN A 326 20.45 14.45 -3.35
CA ASN A 326 21.59 14.85 -4.17
C ASN A 326 22.22 13.58 -4.75
N TYR A 327 22.76 13.70 -5.97
CA TYR A 327 23.51 12.63 -6.65
C TYR A 327 22.69 11.37 -6.98
N THR A 328 21.37 11.45 -6.93
CA THR A 328 20.45 10.41 -7.43
C THR A 328 20.19 10.60 -8.92
N THR A 329 19.72 9.54 -9.58
CA THR A 329 19.19 9.61 -10.96
C THR A 329 17.68 9.84 -11.00
N SER A 330 17.05 10.21 -9.88
CA SER A 330 15.60 10.45 -9.77
C SER A 330 15.12 11.73 -10.46
N VAL A 331 16.04 12.60 -10.87
CA VAL A 331 15.73 13.88 -11.51
C VAL A 331 15.38 13.72 -12.99
N GLY A 332 14.43 14.52 -13.45
CA GLY A 332 13.99 14.55 -14.84
C GLY A 332 12.50 14.80 -14.97
N PRO A 333 12.02 15.24 -16.15
CA PRO A 333 10.61 15.45 -16.37
C PRO A 333 9.86 14.11 -16.47
N VAL A 334 8.54 14.18 -16.33
CA VAL A 334 7.65 13.10 -16.78
C VAL A 334 7.85 12.87 -18.27
N ALA A 335 8.03 11.61 -18.67
CA ALA A 335 8.16 11.22 -20.06
C ALA A 335 6.77 11.16 -20.72
N GLY A 336 6.66 11.66 -21.96
CA GLY A 336 5.41 11.61 -22.73
C GLY A 336 4.35 12.63 -22.30
N ASP A 337 3.12 12.42 -22.76
CA ASP A 337 1.96 13.17 -22.29
C ASP A 337 1.37 12.54 -21.01
N ARG A 338 0.54 13.31 -20.30
CA ARG A 338 -0.13 12.89 -19.06
C ARG A 338 -1.57 12.41 -19.27
N THR A 339 -1.96 12.10 -20.51
CA THR A 339 -3.35 11.77 -20.82
C THR A 339 -3.69 10.39 -20.29
N THR A 340 -4.66 10.32 -19.38
CA THR A 340 -5.09 9.08 -18.74
C THR A 340 -5.97 8.26 -19.69
N PRO A 341 -5.63 6.99 -20.01
CA PRO A 341 -6.49 6.12 -20.80
C PRO A 341 -7.73 5.64 -20.03
N ASP A 342 -8.86 5.47 -20.72
CA ASP A 342 -10.00 4.72 -20.19
C ASP A 342 -9.66 3.21 -20.20
N PRO A 343 -9.70 2.49 -19.06
CA PRO A 343 -9.36 1.07 -19.00
C PRO A 343 -10.51 0.19 -19.50
N THR A 344 -10.84 0.28 -20.79
CA THR A 344 -12.00 -0.39 -21.41
C THR A 344 -11.92 -1.92 -21.40
N TRP A 345 -10.72 -2.48 -21.25
CA TRP A 345 -10.48 -3.92 -21.07
C TRP A 345 -11.00 -4.42 -19.70
N ALA A 346 -11.05 -3.54 -18.70
CA ALA A 346 -11.40 -3.91 -17.34
C ALA A 346 -12.92 -4.06 -17.16
N PRO A 347 -13.37 -5.01 -16.32
CA PRO A 347 -14.79 -5.21 -16.07
C PRO A 347 -15.42 -4.01 -15.35
N GLU A 348 -16.68 -3.73 -15.67
CA GLU A 348 -17.46 -2.67 -15.00
C GLU A 348 -17.69 -3.01 -13.52
N LEU A 349 -17.47 -2.03 -12.63
CA LEU A 349 -17.70 -2.19 -11.19
C LEU A 349 -19.13 -2.62 -10.87
N LYS A 350 -20.12 -2.11 -11.62
CA LYS A 350 -21.55 -2.35 -11.35
C LYS A 350 -21.98 -3.82 -11.50
N THR A 351 -21.22 -4.62 -12.23
CA THR A 351 -21.46 -6.06 -12.44
C THR A 351 -20.38 -6.95 -11.85
N TYR A 352 -19.26 -6.37 -11.41
CA TYR A 352 -18.14 -7.11 -10.86
C TYR A 352 -18.46 -7.66 -9.46
N VAL A 353 -18.14 -8.95 -9.27
CA VAL A 353 -18.13 -9.61 -7.96
C VAL A 353 -16.71 -10.13 -7.73
N PRO A 354 -16.01 -9.68 -6.68
CA PRO A 354 -14.63 -10.07 -6.47
C PRO A 354 -14.51 -11.56 -6.20
N SER A 355 -13.42 -12.15 -6.69
CA SER A 355 -12.99 -13.50 -6.37
C SER A 355 -11.78 -13.48 -5.45
N THR A 356 -11.38 -14.65 -5.00
CA THR A 356 -10.10 -14.82 -4.30
C THR A 356 -8.95 -14.39 -5.20
N ALA A 357 -7.86 -13.94 -4.59
CA ALA A 357 -6.63 -13.64 -5.31
C ALA A 357 -6.21 -14.85 -6.17
N PRO A 358 -5.78 -14.64 -7.42
CA PRO A 358 -5.23 -15.73 -8.21
C PRO A 358 -3.95 -16.26 -7.56
N LEU A 359 -3.81 -17.58 -7.57
CA LEU A 359 -2.59 -18.30 -7.18
C LEU A 359 -2.10 -19.09 -8.39
N PRO A 360 -0.81 -19.46 -8.45
CA PRO A 360 -0.35 -20.44 -9.44
C PRO A 360 -1.25 -21.69 -9.43
N PRO A 361 -1.63 -22.29 -10.57
CA PRO A 361 -2.48 -23.48 -10.60
C PRO A 361 -1.93 -24.67 -9.79
N THR A 362 -2.75 -25.68 -9.49
CA THR A 362 -2.21 -26.96 -8.98
C THR A 362 -1.36 -27.63 -10.05
N GLY A 363 -0.32 -28.35 -9.64
CA GLY A 363 0.63 -28.95 -10.58
C GLY A 363 2.03 -29.11 -10.02
N THR A 364 2.98 -29.41 -10.91
CA THR A 364 4.40 -29.54 -10.58
C THR A 364 5.18 -28.37 -11.18
N TYR A 365 5.98 -27.72 -10.36
CA TYR A 365 6.80 -26.58 -10.72
C TYR A 365 8.27 -26.94 -10.54
N ALA A 366 9.10 -26.65 -11.54
CA ALA A 366 10.54 -26.83 -11.43
C ALA A 366 11.16 -25.67 -10.64
N GLY A 367 12.15 -25.96 -9.80
CA GLY A 367 13.01 -24.92 -9.22
C GLY A 367 13.98 -24.36 -10.26
N ALA A 368 14.43 -23.12 -10.07
CA ALA A 368 15.38 -22.44 -10.96
C ALA A 368 16.68 -23.25 -11.14
N GLY A 369 17.18 -23.87 -10.06
CA GLY A 369 18.36 -24.74 -10.10
C GLY A 369 18.07 -26.25 -10.18
N GLY A 370 16.79 -26.65 -10.28
CA GLY A 370 16.36 -28.05 -10.28
C GLY A 370 15.35 -28.41 -9.19
N GLY A 371 15.04 -29.70 -9.09
CA GLY A 371 14.02 -30.24 -8.19
C GLY A 371 12.60 -29.75 -8.49
N THR A 372 11.67 -30.03 -7.58
CA THR A 372 10.24 -29.76 -7.82
C THR A 372 9.47 -29.29 -6.59
N ALA A 373 8.51 -28.40 -6.80
CA ALA A 373 7.41 -28.11 -5.90
C ALA A 373 6.11 -28.67 -6.47
N VAL A 374 5.43 -29.55 -5.75
CA VAL A 374 4.15 -30.14 -6.15
C VAL A 374 3.03 -29.50 -5.35
N VAL A 375 2.14 -28.79 -6.03
CA VAL A 375 1.00 -28.07 -5.45
C VAL A 375 -0.29 -28.87 -5.65
N THR A 376 -0.96 -29.18 -4.56
CA THR A 376 -2.26 -29.86 -4.54
C THR A 376 -3.30 -29.05 -3.79
N GLU A 377 -4.57 -29.26 -4.12
CA GLU A 377 -5.70 -28.58 -3.49
C GLU A 377 -6.87 -29.54 -3.32
N VAL A 378 -7.51 -29.48 -2.16
CA VAL A 378 -8.70 -30.25 -1.83
C VAL A 378 -9.73 -29.32 -1.22
N SER A 379 -10.92 -29.29 -1.79
CA SER A 379 -12.08 -28.59 -1.21
C SER A 379 -12.98 -29.58 -0.48
N ASP A 380 -13.33 -29.27 0.76
CA ASP A 380 -14.35 -30.00 1.50
C ASP A 380 -15.74 -29.55 1.00
N PRO A 381 -16.55 -30.44 0.38
CA PRO A 381 -17.85 -30.07 -0.15
C PRO A 381 -18.89 -29.74 0.94
N THR A 382 -18.62 -30.11 2.19
CA THR A 382 -19.53 -29.90 3.33
C THR A 382 -19.28 -28.55 4.00
N THR A 383 -18.02 -28.23 4.27
CA THR A 383 -17.63 -27.02 5.00
C THR A 383 -17.23 -25.88 4.06
N GLY A 384 -16.90 -26.18 2.80
CA GLY A 384 -16.32 -25.24 1.86
C GLY A 384 -14.87 -24.86 2.20
N HIS A 385 -14.24 -25.56 3.15
CA HIS A 385 -12.82 -25.37 3.44
C HIS A 385 -11.98 -25.78 2.24
N ILE A 386 -10.87 -25.05 2.03
CA ILE A 386 -9.90 -25.35 0.98
C ILE A 386 -8.57 -25.62 1.66
N VAL A 387 -8.09 -26.85 1.51
CA VAL A 387 -6.76 -27.26 1.94
C VAL A 387 -5.84 -27.27 0.73
N ARG A 388 -4.83 -26.42 0.75
CA ARG A 388 -3.83 -26.30 -0.31
C ARG A 388 -2.46 -26.64 0.23
N THR A 389 -1.74 -27.56 -0.41
CA THR A 389 -0.47 -28.12 0.08
C THR A 389 0.60 -28.00 -1.00
N VAL A 390 1.82 -27.66 -0.59
CA VAL A 390 3.02 -27.71 -1.43
C VAL A 390 3.98 -28.73 -0.84
N THR A 391 4.47 -29.64 -1.68
CA THR A 391 5.54 -30.58 -1.32
C THR A 391 6.79 -30.25 -2.13
N TYR A 392 7.88 -29.94 -1.43
CA TYR A 392 9.18 -29.66 -2.02
C TYR A 392 10.05 -30.91 -2.01
N THR A 393 10.67 -31.21 -3.14
CA THR A 393 11.65 -32.30 -3.30
C THR A 393 12.85 -31.75 -4.05
N ASP A 394 13.92 -31.53 -3.30
CA ASP A 394 15.18 -30.90 -3.75
C ASP A 394 14.95 -29.63 -4.58
N TYR A 395 13.90 -28.87 -4.27
CA TYR A 395 13.52 -27.67 -5.04
C TYR A 395 14.59 -26.60 -4.85
N VAL A 396 15.30 -26.24 -5.91
CA VAL A 396 16.38 -25.25 -5.85
C VAL A 396 15.86 -23.89 -6.29
N ASN A 397 15.83 -22.91 -5.39
CA ASN A 397 15.41 -21.55 -5.70
C ASN A 397 16.55 -20.74 -6.39
N GLU A 398 16.28 -19.48 -6.70
CA GLU A 398 17.22 -18.59 -7.40
C GLU A 398 18.47 -18.23 -6.58
N GLN A 399 18.42 -18.43 -5.25
CA GLN A 399 19.50 -18.16 -4.30
C GLN A 399 20.26 -19.43 -3.91
N GLY A 400 20.11 -20.53 -4.66
CA GLY A 400 20.81 -21.79 -4.38
C GLY A 400 20.33 -22.53 -3.14
N MET A 401 19.21 -22.11 -2.52
CA MET A 401 18.57 -22.85 -1.43
C MET A 401 17.85 -24.07 -1.99
N ILE A 402 18.09 -25.21 -1.38
CA ILE A 402 17.44 -26.49 -1.67
C ILE A 402 16.38 -26.74 -0.61
N LEU A 403 15.11 -26.67 -1.02
CA LEU A 403 13.95 -26.85 -0.14
C LEU A 403 13.47 -28.30 -0.19
N ASN A 404 13.29 -28.88 1.00
CA ASN A 404 12.70 -30.21 1.18
C ASN A 404 11.67 -30.17 2.31
N GLY A 405 10.50 -30.78 2.11
CA GLY A 405 9.42 -30.82 3.10
C GLY A 405 8.10 -30.29 2.57
N THR A 406 7.26 -29.76 3.45
CA THR A 406 5.88 -29.35 3.07
C THR A 406 5.46 -28.05 3.72
N GLU A 407 4.55 -27.36 3.05
CA GLU A 407 3.71 -26.33 3.66
C GLU A 407 2.26 -26.45 3.19
N SER A 408 1.33 -25.93 3.98
CA SER A 408 -0.09 -25.98 3.64
C SER A 408 -0.90 -24.87 4.29
N THR A 409 -2.01 -24.51 3.66
CA THR A 409 -3.07 -23.68 4.24
C THR A 409 -4.38 -24.44 4.29
N ASP A 410 -5.09 -24.36 5.42
CA ASP A 410 -6.52 -24.69 5.53
C ASP A 410 -7.31 -23.38 5.69
N THR A 411 -8.02 -22.98 4.64
CA THR A 411 -8.79 -21.72 4.60
C THR A 411 -10.28 -22.00 4.72
N THR A 412 -11.00 -21.20 5.51
CA THR A 412 -12.47 -21.23 5.52
C THR A 412 -13.05 -20.83 4.16
N ALA A 413 -14.32 -21.14 3.89
CA ALA A 413 -15.00 -20.75 2.65
C ALA A 413 -14.98 -19.21 2.39
N SER A 414 -15.04 -18.41 3.46
CA SER A 414 -14.91 -16.95 3.43
C SER A 414 -13.46 -16.46 3.32
N GLN A 415 -12.49 -17.37 3.46
CA GLN A 415 -11.06 -17.10 3.67
C GLN A 415 -10.76 -16.18 4.86
N SER A 416 -11.70 -15.95 5.78
CA SER A 416 -11.49 -15.08 6.93
C SER A 416 -10.53 -15.66 7.96
N SER A 417 -10.39 -16.98 8.01
CA SER A 417 -9.46 -17.70 8.87
C SER A 417 -8.62 -18.66 8.05
N ILE A 418 -7.32 -18.66 8.28
CA ILE A 418 -6.33 -19.43 7.54
C ILE A 418 -5.40 -20.10 8.54
N ARG A 419 -5.40 -21.43 8.58
CA ARG A 419 -4.37 -22.17 9.32
C ARG A 419 -3.20 -22.46 8.39
N TYR A 420 -2.03 -21.90 8.70
CA TYR A 420 -0.80 -22.12 7.96
C TYR A 420 0.12 -23.10 8.71
N LEU A 421 0.56 -24.14 8.02
CA LEU A 421 1.51 -25.13 8.51
C LEU A 421 2.74 -25.15 7.59
N ALA A 422 3.93 -25.26 8.16
CA ALA A 422 5.16 -25.46 7.41
C ALA A 422 6.15 -26.34 8.19
N ASP A 423 6.82 -27.23 7.47
CA ASP A 423 8.00 -27.96 7.91
C ASP A 423 8.90 -28.15 6.69
N ILE A 424 9.74 -27.14 6.45
CA ILE A 424 10.67 -27.07 5.32
C ILE A 424 12.08 -27.04 5.87
N THR A 425 12.92 -27.95 5.38
CA THR A 425 14.37 -27.95 5.60
C THR A 425 15.05 -27.24 4.44
N VAL A 426 16.04 -26.41 4.76
CA VAL A 426 16.87 -25.67 3.80
C VAL A 426 18.28 -26.22 3.83
N THR A 427 18.80 -26.60 2.66
CA THR A 427 20.20 -26.98 2.43
C THR A 427 20.73 -26.30 1.15
N GLY A 428 21.96 -26.58 0.71
CA GLY A 428 22.54 -25.98 -0.50
C GLY A 428 23.53 -24.87 -0.18
N GLU A 429 23.40 -23.72 -0.85
CA GLU A 429 24.23 -22.53 -0.58
C GLU A 429 23.97 -21.93 0.80
N HIS A 430 22.76 -22.15 1.33
CA HIS A 430 22.34 -21.78 2.68
C HIS A 430 21.85 -23.00 3.44
N THR A 431 21.77 -22.88 4.77
CA THR A 431 21.24 -23.94 5.64
C THR A 431 20.20 -23.40 6.61
N GLY A 432 19.21 -24.21 6.98
CA GLY A 432 18.24 -23.83 8.01
C GLY A 432 16.87 -24.47 7.83
N TYR A 433 15.81 -23.73 8.16
CA TYR A 433 14.43 -24.22 8.08
C TYR A 433 13.37 -23.11 8.00
N LEU A 434 12.14 -23.48 7.62
CA LEU A 434 10.92 -22.74 7.91
C LEU A 434 9.92 -23.67 8.60
N LYS A 435 9.46 -23.27 9.79
CA LYS A 435 8.49 -24.01 10.60
C LYS A 435 7.32 -23.12 10.98
N ALA A 436 6.12 -23.65 10.84
CA ALA A 436 4.91 -22.94 11.22
C ALA A 436 3.80 -23.87 11.72
N ASP A 437 3.08 -23.39 12.74
CA ASP A 437 1.71 -23.75 13.05
C ASP A 437 1.03 -22.47 13.54
N ALA A 438 0.39 -21.78 12.60
CA ALA A 438 -0.21 -20.47 12.83
C ALA A 438 -1.64 -20.42 12.34
N THR A 439 -2.48 -19.64 13.03
CA THR A 439 -3.83 -19.30 12.58
C THR A 439 -3.92 -17.80 12.38
N ILE A 440 -4.17 -17.39 11.14
CA ILE A 440 -4.33 -16.00 10.72
C ILE A 440 -5.81 -15.68 10.57
N ASN A 441 -6.26 -14.61 11.20
CA ASN A 441 -7.61 -14.08 11.06
C ASN A 441 -7.55 -12.75 10.30
N LYS A 442 -8.08 -12.72 9.07
CA LYS A 442 -8.07 -11.51 8.22
C LYS A 442 -9.05 -10.44 8.69
N LEU A 443 -10.14 -10.83 9.33
CA LEU A 443 -11.16 -9.89 9.79
C LEU A 443 -10.72 -9.14 11.05
N GLN A 444 -10.14 -9.88 11.99
CA GLN A 444 -9.59 -9.31 13.22
C GLN A 444 -8.17 -8.80 13.03
N ARG A 445 -7.53 -9.15 11.91
CA ARG A 445 -6.13 -8.88 11.60
C ARG A 445 -5.21 -9.32 12.75
N THR A 446 -5.37 -10.58 13.15
CA THR A 446 -4.59 -11.20 14.23
C THR A 446 -3.98 -12.51 13.76
N MET A 447 -2.90 -12.92 14.43
CA MET A 447 -2.28 -14.23 14.25
C MET A 447 -2.01 -14.86 15.63
N THR A 448 -2.29 -16.15 15.75
CA THR A 448 -1.86 -17.00 16.86
C THR A 448 -0.94 -18.11 16.36
N GLY A 449 -0.15 -18.70 17.25
CA GLY A 449 0.82 -19.73 16.89
C GLY A 449 2.18 -19.14 16.51
N HIS A 450 2.90 -19.79 15.60
CA HIS A 450 4.26 -19.40 15.25
C HIS A 450 4.54 -19.57 13.75
N ILE A 451 5.40 -18.70 13.23
CA ILE A 451 6.06 -18.81 11.94
C ILE A 451 7.51 -18.40 12.20
N THR A 452 8.42 -19.37 12.12
CA THR A 452 9.83 -19.19 12.49
C THR A 452 10.69 -19.78 11.40
N SER A 453 11.73 -19.06 11.00
CA SER A 453 12.76 -19.58 10.12
C SER A 453 14.13 -19.49 10.77
N ASP A 454 15.03 -20.31 10.27
CA ASP A 454 16.47 -20.24 10.45
C ASP A 454 17.11 -20.14 9.07
N LEU A 455 18.10 -19.25 8.93
CA LEU A 455 18.93 -19.16 7.74
C LEU A 455 20.37 -18.87 8.19
N ASP A 456 21.25 -19.84 8.00
CA ASP A 456 22.66 -19.81 8.41
C ASP A 456 22.89 -19.51 9.91
N GLY A 457 21.97 -19.97 10.75
CA GLY A 457 22.00 -19.78 12.20
C GLY A 457 21.33 -18.50 12.69
N ASP A 458 20.87 -17.62 11.79
CA ASP A 458 20.07 -16.45 12.11
C ASP A 458 18.59 -16.86 12.20
N VAL A 459 18.06 -16.93 13.44
CA VAL A 459 16.69 -17.38 13.72
C VAL A 459 15.77 -16.16 13.88
N LYS A 460 14.70 -16.10 13.08
CA LYS A 460 13.68 -15.03 13.16
C LYS A 460 12.28 -15.62 13.26
N SER A 461 11.40 -14.93 13.98
CA SER A 461 10.00 -15.32 14.13
C SER A 461 9.06 -14.16 13.81
N VAL A 462 7.96 -14.45 13.14
CA VAL A 462 6.87 -13.47 12.95
C VAL A 462 6.24 -13.15 14.31
N ASN A 463 5.89 -11.88 14.54
CA ASN A 463 5.27 -11.38 15.78
C ASN A 463 6.12 -11.56 17.05
N ASP A 464 7.45 -11.53 16.91
CA ASP A 464 8.36 -11.43 18.06
C ASP A 464 8.16 -10.09 18.80
N GLN A 465 7.53 -10.14 19.97
CA GLN A 465 7.16 -8.94 20.72
C GLN A 465 8.38 -8.21 21.27
N ASP A 466 9.39 -8.95 21.75
CA ASP A 466 10.59 -8.36 22.35
C ASP A 466 11.35 -7.57 21.28
N ARG A 467 11.49 -8.15 20.08
CA ARG A 467 12.08 -7.46 18.94
C ARG A 467 11.32 -6.20 18.54
N ILE A 468 9.98 -6.29 18.42
CA ILE A 468 9.16 -5.14 18.02
C ILE A 468 9.27 -4.00 19.04
N ASP A 469 9.36 -4.33 20.33
CA ASP A 469 9.54 -3.34 21.39
C ASP A 469 10.94 -2.72 21.35
N ASP A 470 11.98 -3.52 21.03
CA ASP A 470 13.33 -3.02 20.79
C ASP A 470 13.40 -2.10 19.56
N ASP A 471 12.77 -2.47 18.44
CA ASP A 471 12.72 -1.66 17.22
C ASP A 471 12.04 -0.30 17.48
N ARG A 472 10.97 -0.30 18.28
CA ARG A 472 10.31 0.95 18.72
C ARG A 472 11.12 1.74 19.75
N ALA A 473 11.91 1.08 20.59
CA ALA A 473 12.74 1.79 21.56
C ALA A 473 13.93 2.51 20.91
N ASN A 474 14.32 2.06 19.71
CA ASN A 474 15.43 2.59 18.93
C ASN A 474 15.01 3.57 17.82
N MET A 475 13.72 3.92 17.73
CA MET A 475 13.22 4.96 16.83
C MET A 475 13.63 6.36 17.26
#